data_AF-A0A1V4PYJ8-F1
#
_entry.id   AF-A0A1V4PYJ8-F1
#
_cell.length_a   1.000
_cell.length_b   1.000
_cell.length_c   1.000
_cell.angle_alpha   90.00
_cell.angle_beta   90.00
_cell.angle_gamma   90.00
#
_symmetry.space_group_name_H-M   'P 1'
#
loop_
_entity.id
_entity.type
_entity.pdbx_description
1 polymer ?
#
loop_
_entity_poly.entity_id
_entity_poly.type
_entity_poly.pdbx_seq_one_letter_code
_entity_poly.pdbx_strand_id
1 'polypeptide(L)'
;MATTDRQPVNTAQQFVDMQASPEFQELRTRLRRFVFPMTAFFLIWYATYVLLGAFATDFMATPVFGNVNVGLLIGLGQFLTTFLITGIYVRFANRELDPRAAAIRAEMAGTER
;
A
#
# COMPACT_ATOMS: atom_id res chain seq x y z
N MET A 1 -17.22 -49.85 -2.02
CA MET A 1 -16.44 -49.05 -1.05
C MET A 1 -15.13 -48.67 -1.72
N ALA A 2 -15.10 -47.52 -2.41
CA ALA A 2 -13.91 -47.00 -3.05
C ALA A 2 -13.44 -45.80 -2.23
N THR A 3 -12.33 -45.97 -1.56
CA THR A 3 -11.61 -44.91 -0.84
C THR A 3 -11.06 -43.94 -1.88
N THR A 4 -11.72 -42.79 -2.07
CA THR A 4 -11.11 -41.65 -2.73
C THR A 4 -10.06 -41.08 -1.79
N ASP A 5 -8.81 -41.51 -2.00
CA ASP A 5 -7.63 -40.87 -1.44
C ASP A 5 -7.53 -39.45 -2.02
N ARG A 6 -8.16 -38.47 -1.35
CA ARG A 6 -7.88 -37.05 -1.63
C ARG A 6 -6.52 -36.76 -1.01
N GLN A 7 -5.47 -37.01 -1.79
CA GLN A 7 -4.12 -36.50 -1.53
C GLN A 7 -4.23 -35.04 -1.06
N PRO A 8 -3.54 -34.65 0.04
CA PRO A 8 -3.48 -33.25 0.43
C PRO A 8 -2.78 -32.49 -0.70
N VAL A 9 -3.58 -31.83 -1.52
CA VAL A 9 -3.13 -30.99 -2.62
C VAL A 9 -2.05 -30.08 -2.05
N ASN A 10 -0.85 -30.16 -2.60
CA ASN A 10 0.31 -29.42 -2.14
C ASN A 10 0.11 -27.93 -2.49
N THR A 11 -0.75 -27.25 -1.72
CA THR A 11 -1.19 -25.88 -1.94
C THR A 11 0.02 -24.95 -1.97
N ALA A 12 1.03 -25.23 -1.15
CA ALA A 12 2.29 -24.48 -1.12
C ALA A 12 3.01 -24.51 -2.47
N GLN A 13 3.13 -25.66 -3.13
CA GLN A 13 3.83 -25.75 -4.42
C GLN A 13 3.03 -25.13 -5.55
N GLN A 14 1.69 -25.26 -5.53
CA GLN A 14 0.84 -24.53 -6.48
C GLN A 14 0.91 -23.01 -6.28
N PHE A 15 1.04 -22.52 -5.04
CA PHE A 15 1.29 -21.10 -4.76
C PHE A 15 2.66 -20.62 -5.25
N VAL A 16 3.69 -21.48 -5.15
CA VAL A 16 5.06 -21.18 -5.61
C VAL A 16 5.12 -21.12 -7.14
N ASP A 17 4.50 -22.08 -7.84
CA ASP A 17 4.45 -22.11 -9.30
C ASP A 17 3.63 -20.93 -9.85
N MET A 18 2.53 -20.55 -9.16
CA MET A 18 1.74 -19.39 -9.51
C MET A 18 2.46 -18.05 -9.22
N GLN A 19 3.30 -17.97 -8.17
CA GLN A 19 4.19 -16.82 -7.93
C GLN A 19 5.29 -16.66 -9.00
N ALA A 20 5.72 -17.77 -9.61
CA ALA A 20 6.70 -17.77 -10.68
C ALA A 20 6.11 -17.37 -12.04
N SER A 21 4.77 -17.36 -12.16
CA SER A 21 4.12 -16.95 -13.40
C SER A 21 4.40 -15.48 -13.77
N PRO A 22 4.55 -15.16 -15.06
CA PRO A 22 4.84 -13.80 -15.53
C PRO A 22 3.78 -12.77 -15.10
N GLU A 23 2.51 -13.17 -14.99
CA GLU A 23 1.43 -12.30 -14.51
C GLU A 23 1.61 -11.88 -13.03
N PHE A 24 2.15 -12.77 -12.18
CA PHE A 24 2.39 -12.46 -10.77
C PHE A 24 3.60 -11.55 -10.58
N GLN A 25 4.64 -11.71 -11.41
CA GLN A 25 5.80 -10.82 -11.40
C GLN A 25 5.46 -9.42 -11.92
N GLU A 26 4.55 -9.30 -12.89
CA GLU A 26 4.10 -8.00 -13.38
C GLU A 26 3.32 -7.23 -12.29
N LEU A 27 2.41 -7.92 -11.60
CA LEU A 27 1.67 -7.35 -10.47
C LEU A 27 2.61 -6.93 -9.33
N ARG A 28 3.58 -7.79 -8.98
CA ARG A 28 4.60 -7.50 -7.97
C ARG A 28 5.47 -6.31 -8.35
N THR A 29 5.83 -6.17 -9.62
CA THR A 29 6.64 -5.05 -10.11
C THR A 29 5.87 -3.74 -10.07
N ARG A 30 4.58 -3.74 -10.46
CA ARG A 30 3.69 -2.57 -10.34
C ARG A 30 3.51 -2.14 -8.88
N LEU A 31 3.26 -3.09 -7.98
CA LEU A 31 3.16 -2.83 -6.55
C LEU A 31 4.47 -2.26 -5.99
N ARG A 32 5.62 -2.88 -6.30
CA ARG A 32 6.93 -2.39 -5.84
C ARG A 32 7.24 -1.00 -6.35
N ARG A 33 6.95 -0.71 -7.62
CA ARG A 33 7.16 0.62 -8.22
C ARG A 33 6.30 1.70 -7.57
N PHE A 34 5.21 1.32 -6.92
CA PHE A 34 4.36 2.23 -6.16
C PHE A 34 4.79 2.34 -4.68
N VAL A 35 4.99 1.21 -4.00
CA VAL A 35 5.30 1.16 -2.56
C VAL A 35 6.71 1.68 -2.27
N PHE A 36 7.73 1.34 -3.07
CA PHE A 36 9.11 1.76 -2.78
C PHE A 36 9.28 3.28 -2.74
N PRO A 37 8.81 4.06 -3.74
CA PRO A 37 8.87 5.51 -3.67
C PRO A 37 8.09 6.09 -2.49
N MET A 38 6.92 5.54 -2.16
CA MET A 38 6.13 5.99 -1.01
C MET A 38 6.82 5.72 0.31
N THR A 39 7.42 4.54 0.50
CA THR A 39 8.21 4.22 1.70
C THR A 39 9.43 5.13 1.80
N ALA A 40 10.16 5.35 0.70
CA ALA A 40 11.31 6.24 0.68
C ALA A 40 10.91 7.68 1.06
N PHE A 41 9.82 8.18 0.48
CA PHE A 41 9.25 9.48 0.82
C PHE A 41 8.87 9.56 2.31
N PHE A 42 8.17 8.56 2.82
CA PHE A 42 7.77 8.51 4.24
C PHE A 42 8.98 8.53 5.17
N LEU A 43 10.03 7.75 4.87
CA LEU A 43 11.25 7.71 5.67
C LEU A 43 11.99 9.04 5.66
N ILE A 44 12.15 9.66 4.48
CA ILE A 44 12.77 10.99 4.35
C ILE A 44 11.97 12.03 5.13
N TRP A 45 10.64 12.01 5.00
CA TRP A 45 9.74 12.94 5.65
C TRP A 45 9.77 12.81 7.18
N TYR A 46 9.75 11.57 7.69
CA TYR A 46 9.88 11.28 9.11
C TYR A 46 11.25 11.69 9.65
N ALA A 47 12.34 11.34 8.96
CA ALA A 47 13.69 11.72 9.35
C ALA A 47 13.85 13.24 9.37
N THR A 48 13.28 13.95 8.40
CA THR A 48 13.26 15.42 8.36
C THR A 48 12.60 15.99 9.62
N TYR A 49 11.45 15.47 10.03
CA TYR A 49 10.79 15.90 11.26
C TYR A 49 11.64 15.67 12.50
N VAL A 50 12.25 14.48 12.64
CA VAL A 50 13.13 14.16 13.77
C VAL A 50 14.36 15.06 13.80
N LEU A 51 15.01 15.29 12.65
CA LEU A 51 16.18 16.14 12.53
C LEU A 51 15.85 17.61 12.86
N LEU A 52 14.72 18.12 12.37
CA LEU A 52 14.26 19.47 12.72
C LEU A 52 13.95 19.58 14.23
N GLY A 53 13.31 18.57 14.82
CA GLY A 53 13.07 18.53 16.26
C GLY A 53 14.35 18.52 17.10
N ALA A 54 15.37 17.78 16.65
CA ALA A 54 16.62 17.61 17.38
C ALA A 54 17.59 18.79 17.22
N PHE A 55 17.70 19.35 16.01
CA PHE A 55 18.72 20.34 15.68
C PHE A 55 18.18 21.75 15.40
N ALA A 56 16.89 21.88 15.08
CA ALA A 56 16.26 23.15 14.71
C ALA A 56 15.08 23.46 15.64
N THR A 57 15.31 23.33 16.94
CA THR A 57 14.27 23.48 17.98
C THR A 57 13.64 24.88 17.96
N ASP A 58 14.44 25.93 17.72
CA ASP A 58 13.96 27.32 17.59
C ASP A 58 13.03 27.49 16.37
N PHE A 59 13.37 26.85 15.25
CA PHE A 59 12.51 26.83 14.07
C PHE A 59 11.19 26.10 14.35
N MET A 60 11.26 24.93 15.00
CA MET A 60 10.07 24.16 15.39
C MET A 60 9.19 24.93 16.39
N ALA A 61 9.79 25.76 17.25
CA ALA A 61 9.08 26.60 18.21
C ALA A 61 8.49 27.88 17.60
N THR A 62 8.82 28.22 16.34
CA THR A 62 8.37 29.44 15.68
C THR A 62 6.84 29.48 15.61
N PRO A 63 6.17 30.48 16.22
CA PRO A 63 4.72 30.60 16.19
C PRO A 63 4.24 31.03 14.80
N VAL A 64 3.14 30.45 14.34
CA VAL A 64 2.50 30.75 13.04
C VAL A 64 1.18 31.47 13.27
N PHE A 65 0.32 30.96 14.14
CA PHE A 65 -0.92 31.64 14.55
C PHE A 65 -1.24 31.33 16.02
N GLY A 66 -1.38 32.37 16.83
CA GLY A 66 -1.58 32.22 18.27
C GLY A 66 -0.54 31.27 18.89
N ASN A 67 -1.02 30.18 19.50
CA ASN A 67 -0.17 29.17 20.15
C ASN A 67 0.23 28.01 19.22
N VAL A 68 -0.09 28.07 17.93
CA VAL A 68 0.29 27.05 16.95
C VAL A 68 1.64 27.40 16.35
N ASN A 69 2.61 26.51 16.53
CA ASN A 69 3.96 26.65 16.00
C ASN A 69 4.20 25.75 14.78
N VAL A 70 5.31 25.98 14.10
CA VAL A 70 5.74 25.21 12.92
C VAL A 70 5.86 23.72 13.25
N GLY A 71 6.40 23.38 14.41
CA GLY A 71 6.54 21.99 14.83
C GLY A 71 5.22 21.25 14.93
N LEU A 72 4.19 21.90 15.47
CA LEU A 72 2.83 21.36 15.53
C LEU A 72 2.25 21.16 14.12
N LEU A 73 2.47 22.11 13.21
CA LEU A 73 2.01 21.99 11.82
C LEU A 73 2.69 20.83 11.07
N ILE A 74 4.02 20.71 11.17
CA ILE A 74 4.75 19.61 10.53
C ILE A 74 4.33 18.28 11.16
N GLY A 75 4.19 18.22 12.49
CA GLY A 75 3.68 17.05 13.20
C GLY A 75 2.28 16.64 12.76
N LEU A 76 1.34 17.59 12.63
CA LEU A 76 0.00 17.32 12.09
C LEU A 76 0.07 16.86 10.61
N GLY A 77 1.00 17.44 9.85
CA GLY A 77 1.31 17.03 8.49
C GLY A 77 1.74 15.56 8.39
N GLN A 78 2.45 15.00 9.38
CA GLN A 78 2.78 13.56 9.42
C GLN A 78 1.51 12.69 9.44
N PHE A 79 0.53 13.06 10.26
CA PHE A 79 -0.74 12.34 10.33
C PHE A 79 -1.50 12.41 9.00
N LEU A 80 -1.64 13.62 8.44
CA LEU A 80 -2.31 13.81 7.15
C LEU A 80 -1.63 13.00 6.03
N THR A 81 -0.30 12.99 6.01
CA THR A 81 0.49 12.21 5.05
C THR A 81 0.24 10.71 5.19
N THR A 82 0.10 10.20 6.42
CA THR A 82 -0.22 8.79 6.67
C THR A 82 -1.59 8.41 6.10
N PHE A 83 -2.60 9.27 6.30
CA PHE A 83 -3.92 9.07 5.69
C PHE A 83 -3.86 9.15 4.17
N LEU A 84 -3.09 10.09 3.62
CA LEU A 84 -2.90 10.23 2.18
C LEU A 84 -2.27 8.97 1.58
N ILE A 85 -1.18 8.46 2.17
CA ILE A 85 -0.51 7.21 1.76
C ILE A 85 -1.52 6.05 1.75
N THR A 86 -2.30 5.89 2.82
CA THR A 86 -3.35 4.86 2.90
C THR A 86 -4.41 5.05 1.81
N GLY A 87 -4.88 6.28 1.57
CA GLY A 87 -5.87 6.58 0.54
C GLY A 87 -5.35 6.33 -0.88
N ILE A 88 -4.11 6.70 -1.17
CA ILE A 88 -3.47 6.40 -2.46
C ILE A 88 -3.31 4.88 -2.61
N TYR A 89 -2.96 4.15 -1.54
CA TYR A 89 -2.92 2.68 -1.56
C TYR A 89 -4.29 2.07 -1.88
N VAL A 90 -5.37 2.51 -1.21
CA VAL A 90 -6.74 2.04 -1.49
C VAL A 90 -7.13 2.35 -2.94
N ARG A 91 -6.80 3.55 -3.43
CA ARG A 91 -7.05 3.91 -4.83
C ARG A 91 -6.26 3.04 -5.81
N PHE A 92 -5.01 2.72 -5.50
CA PHE A 92 -4.18 1.82 -6.30
C PHE A 92 -4.77 0.41 -6.30
N ALA A 93 -5.14 -0.11 -5.13
CA ALA A 93 -5.78 -1.41 -4.98
C ALA A 93 -7.09 -1.47 -5.79
N ASN A 94 -7.96 -0.47 -5.70
CA ASN A 94 -9.20 -0.43 -6.48
C ASN A 94 -8.91 -0.36 -8.00
N ARG A 95 -7.97 0.48 -8.45
CA ARG A 95 -7.65 0.57 -9.89
C ARG A 95 -7.02 -0.70 -10.47
N GLU A 96 -6.26 -1.45 -9.68
CA GLU A 96 -5.57 -2.66 -10.15
C GLU A 96 -6.41 -3.93 -9.93
N LEU A 97 -7.31 -3.94 -8.93
CA LEU A 97 -8.17 -5.08 -8.59
C LEU A 97 -9.56 -5.01 -9.26
N ASP A 98 -10.13 -3.82 -9.46
CA ASP A 98 -11.46 -3.69 -10.11
C ASP A 98 -11.52 -4.19 -11.56
N PRO A 99 -10.47 -4.10 -12.41
CA PRO A 99 -10.51 -4.72 -13.75
C PRO A 99 -10.69 -6.24 -13.67
N ARG A 100 -10.15 -6.89 -12.63
CA ARG A 100 -10.28 -8.33 -12.40
C ARG A 100 -11.67 -8.68 -11.83
N ALA A 101 -12.22 -7.83 -10.95
CA ALA A 101 -13.57 -8.03 -10.43
C ALA A 101 -14.67 -7.82 -11.51
N ALA A 102 -14.45 -6.90 -12.44
CA ALA A 102 -15.34 -6.66 -13.57
C ALA A 102 -15.33 -7.82 -14.58
N ALA A 103 -14.16 -8.41 -14.86
CA ALA A 103 -14.04 -9.57 -15.75
C ALA A 103 -14.78 -10.80 -15.18
N ILE A 104 -14.65 -11.07 -13.87
CA ILE A 104 -15.32 -12.19 -13.21
C ILE A 104 -16.85 -12.00 -13.14
N ARG A 105 -17.33 -10.76 -12.91
CA ARG A 105 -18.78 -10.47 -12.97
C ARG A 105 -19.36 -10.64 -14.37
N ALA A 106 -18.61 -10.29 -15.42
CA ALA A 106 -19.06 -10.47 -16.80
C ALA A 106 -19.16 -11.96 -17.19
N GLU A 107 -18.24 -12.79 -16.69
CA GLU A 107 -18.25 -14.24 -16.91
C GLU A 107 -19.40 -14.94 -16.15
N MET A 108 -19.67 -14.53 -14.90
CA MET A 108 -20.83 -15.04 -14.16
C MET A 108 -22.17 -14.57 -14.74
N ALA A 109 -22.28 -13.32 -15.21
CA ALA A 109 -23.50 -12.82 -15.85
C ALA A 109 -23.76 -13.42 -17.25
N GLY A 110 -22.73 -13.96 -17.90
CA GLY A 110 -22.85 -14.70 -19.16
C GLY A 110 -23.31 -16.16 -19.01
N THR A 111 -23.25 -16.71 -17.79
CA THR A 111 -23.62 -18.10 -17.51
C THR A 111 -25.12 -18.26 -17.15
N GLU A 112 -25.85 -17.15 -17.00
CA GLU A 112 -27.30 -17.13 -16.70
C GLU A 112 -28.21 -16.94 -17.93
N ARG A 113 -27.73 -17.15 -19.16
CA ARG A 113 -28.57 -17.16 -20.39
C ARG A 113 -28.60 -18.51 -21.07
#